data_AF-A0A674J7K9-F1
#
_entry.id   AF-A0A674J7K9-F1
#
_cell.length_a   1.000
_cell.length_b   1.000
_cell.length_c   1.000
_cell.angle_alpha   90.00
_cell.angle_beta   90.00
_cell.angle_gamma   90.00
#
_symmetry.space_group_name_H-M   'P 1'
#
loop_
_entity.id
_entity.type
_entity.pdbx_description
1 polymer ?
#
loop_
_entity_poly.entity_id
_entity_poly.type
_entity_poly.pdbx_seq_one_letter_code
_entity_poly.pdbx_strand_id
1 'polypeptide(L)'
;DLLLLGPYDLGAWMPNFPSSMRNPPPQAKGTTSLESYLDTIPEYRAREPFRAVPHHSPIPLQRSLGTYPNEHFVEEEPKRLIAAFQGHLAQISQEIQERNKSLPIPYRYLDPHQIENNTSI
;
A
#
# COMPACT_ATOMS: atom_id res chain seq x y z
N ASP A 1 -1.59 -6.86 4.25
CA ASP A 1 -0.71 -5.79 4.79
C ASP A 1 -0.66 -4.54 3.92
N LEU A 2 -0.94 -3.36 4.51
CA LEU A 2 -0.88 -2.04 3.85
C LEU A 2 0.51 -1.68 3.31
N LEU A 3 1.54 -2.29 3.92
CA LEU A 3 2.94 -2.05 3.60
C LEU A 3 3.40 -2.74 2.32
N LEU A 4 2.59 -3.56 1.65
CA LEU A 4 3.02 -4.31 0.45
C LEU A 4 2.41 -3.81 -0.85
N LEU A 5 1.25 -3.16 -0.82
CA LEU A 5 0.62 -2.64 -2.05
C LEU A 5 1.19 -1.27 -2.46
N GLY A 6 1.44 -0.38 -1.49
CA GLY A 6 1.99 0.95 -1.74
C GLY A 6 3.40 0.98 -2.36
N PRO A 7 4.35 0.12 -1.93
CA PRO A 7 5.70 0.12 -2.48
C PRO A 7 5.78 -0.27 -3.96
N TYR A 8 4.85 -1.06 -4.49
CA TYR A 8 4.85 -1.38 -5.93
C TYR A 8 4.31 -0.20 -6.74
N ASP A 9 3.14 0.33 -6.38
CA ASP A 9 2.51 1.44 -7.10
C ASP A 9 3.39 2.69 -7.15
N LEU A 10 4.18 2.93 -6.09
CA LEU A 10 5.11 4.05 -6.00
C LEU A 10 6.55 3.69 -6.44
N GLY A 11 7.00 2.46 -6.19
CA GLY A 11 8.38 2.03 -6.42
C GLY A 11 8.65 1.35 -7.75
N ALA A 12 7.61 1.00 -8.52
CA ALA A 12 7.76 0.45 -9.87
C ALA A 12 8.51 1.42 -10.81
N TRP A 13 8.35 2.73 -10.59
CA TRP A 13 9.15 3.76 -11.25
C TRP A 13 10.38 4.10 -10.42
N MET A 14 11.51 3.44 -10.71
CA MET A 14 12.78 3.56 -9.95
C MET A 14 13.23 5.01 -9.65
N PRO A 15 13.14 5.99 -10.56
CA PRO A 15 13.46 7.39 -10.25
C PRO A 15 12.66 8.00 -9.09
N ASN A 16 11.44 7.49 -8.83
CA ASN A 16 10.59 7.94 -7.72
C ASN A 16 10.96 7.28 -6.38
N PHE A 17 11.57 6.10 -6.40
CA PHE A 17 11.96 5.37 -5.20
C PHE A 17 13.28 4.61 -5.41
N PRO A 18 14.42 5.32 -5.56
CA PRO A 18 15.71 4.68 -5.73
C PRO A 18 16.10 3.96 -4.43
N SER A 19 16.43 2.67 -4.52
CA SER A 19 16.83 1.87 -3.36
C SER A 19 18.21 2.24 -2.81
N SER A 20 19.03 2.94 -3.60
CA SER A 20 20.36 3.44 -3.23
C SER A 20 20.76 4.62 -4.12
N MET A 21 21.87 5.28 -3.76
CA MET A 21 22.50 6.34 -4.55
C MET A 21 23.98 6.00 -4.73
N ARG A 22 24.49 6.09 -5.96
CA ARG A 22 25.87 5.73 -6.32
C ARG A 22 26.89 6.84 -6.06
N ASN A 23 26.41 8.09 -5.97
CA ASN A 23 27.22 9.29 -5.76
C ASN A 23 26.75 10.07 -4.52
N PRO A 24 27.63 10.86 -3.87
CA PRO A 24 27.25 11.72 -2.77
C PRO A 24 26.28 12.84 -3.21
N PRO A 25 25.53 13.44 -2.26
CA PRO A 25 24.68 14.58 -2.54
C PRO A 25 25.47 15.76 -3.14
N PRO A 26 24.92 16.52 -4.10
CA PRO A 26 25.55 17.73 -4.62
C PRO A 26 25.81 18.75 -3.50
N GLN A 27 26.99 19.39 -3.54
CA GLN A 27 27.42 20.35 -2.51
C GLN A 27 27.10 21.81 -2.85
N ALA A 28 26.64 22.07 -4.08
CA ALA A 28 26.27 23.40 -4.57
C ALA A 28 25.08 23.32 -5.54
N LYS A 29 24.38 24.44 -5.72
CA LYS A 29 23.27 24.54 -6.68
C LYS A 29 23.81 24.69 -8.11
N GLY A 30 23.06 24.22 -9.10
CA GLY A 30 23.37 24.41 -10.52
C GLY A 30 24.51 23.55 -11.06
N THR A 31 25.04 22.59 -10.29
CA THR A 31 26.13 21.71 -10.70
C THR A 31 25.65 20.36 -11.26
N THR A 32 24.33 20.12 -11.32
CA THR A 32 23.76 18.83 -11.74
C THR A 32 23.31 18.86 -13.19
N SER A 33 23.62 17.81 -13.93
CA SER A 33 23.12 17.52 -15.29
C SER A 33 22.27 16.24 -15.30
N LEU A 34 21.52 16.01 -16.39
CA LEU A 34 20.80 14.75 -16.59
C LEU A 34 21.73 13.53 -16.52
N GLU A 35 22.93 13.65 -17.11
CA GLU A 35 23.96 12.60 -17.07
C GLU A 35 24.39 12.31 -15.62
N SER A 36 24.75 13.34 -14.85
CA SER A 36 25.13 13.17 -13.44
C SER A 36 24.00 12.57 -12.58
N TYR A 37 22.74 12.86 -12.92
CA TYR A 37 21.57 12.29 -12.26
C TYR A 37 21.44 10.79 -12.58
N LEU A 38 21.54 10.41 -13.86
CA LEU A 38 21.49 9.02 -14.31
C LEU A 38 22.65 8.18 -13.72
N ASP A 39 23.83 8.77 -13.58
CA ASP A 39 24.98 8.16 -12.90
C ASP A 39 24.75 7.99 -11.38
N THR A 40 23.92 8.84 -10.77
CA THR A 40 23.67 8.81 -9.33
C THR A 40 22.61 7.79 -8.94
N ILE A 41 21.50 7.73 -9.68
CA ILE A 41 20.44 6.73 -9.39
C ILE A 41 20.88 5.33 -9.85
N PRO A 42 20.31 4.25 -9.28
CA PRO A 42 20.64 2.89 -9.70
C PRO A 42 20.28 2.65 -11.17
N GLU A 43 21.07 1.86 -11.88
CA GLU A 43 20.71 1.44 -13.24
C GLU A 43 19.44 0.58 -13.24
N TYR A 44 18.71 0.60 -14.36
CA TYR A 44 17.50 -0.20 -14.58
C TYR A 44 17.71 -1.72 -14.34
N ARG A 45 18.96 -2.21 -14.39
CA ARG A 45 19.29 -3.61 -14.10
C ARG A 45 19.38 -3.93 -12.60
N ALA A 46 19.51 -2.92 -11.72
CA ALA A 46 19.49 -3.08 -10.27
C ALA A 46 18.06 -3.16 -9.66
N ARG A 47 17.03 -3.46 -10.48
CA ARG A 47 15.62 -3.64 -10.07
C ARG A 47 15.34 -4.92 -9.27
N GLU A 48 16.35 -5.47 -8.60
CA GLU A 48 16.20 -6.74 -7.88
C GLU A 48 15.20 -6.71 -6.72
N PRO A 49 15.02 -5.65 -5.90
CA PRO A 49 14.05 -5.71 -4.82
C PRO A 49 12.58 -5.65 -5.29
N PHE A 50 12.30 -5.02 -6.44
CA PHE A 50 10.91 -4.84 -6.92
C PHE A 50 10.44 -5.91 -7.92
N ARG A 51 11.37 -6.62 -8.59
CA ARG A 51 11.01 -7.77 -9.42
C ARG A 51 10.55 -8.99 -8.62
N ALA A 52 10.92 -9.04 -7.34
CA ALA A 52 10.62 -10.15 -6.44
C ALA A 52 9.31 -9.98 -5.65
N VAL A 53 8.72 -8.77 -5.64
CA VAL A 53 7.37 -8.59 -5.08
C VAL A 53 6.42 -9.24 -6.07
N PRO A 54 5.73 -10.35 -5.70
CA PRO A 54 4.73 -10.93 -6.56
C PRO A 54 3.76 -9.81 -6.94
N HIS A 55 3.37 -9.77 -8.21
CA HIS A 55 2.17 -9.05 -8.57
C HIS A 55 1.06 -9.81 -7.87
N HIS A 56 0.76 -9.45 -6.62
CA HIS A 56 -0.41 -9.94 -5.96
C HIS A 56 -1.54 -9.38 -6.81
N SER A 57 -2.04 -10.24 -7.70
CA SER A 57 -3.39 -10.09 -8.22
C SER A 57 -4.27 -9.79 -7.01
N PRO A 58 -5.39 -9.07 -7.16
CA PRO A 58 -6.36 -8.93 -6.08
C PRO A 58 -6.97 -10.32 -5.85
N ILE A 59 -6.21 -11.20 -5.19
CA ILE A 59 -6.73 -12.34 -4.47
C ILE A 59 -7.68 -11.64 -3.50
N PRO A 60 -8.99 -11.93 -3.57
CA PRO A 60 -9.93 -11.35 -2.62
C PRO A 60 -9.32 -11.61 -1.26
N LEU A 61 -9.02 -10.53 -0.52
CA LEU A 61 -8.48 -10.64 0.82
C LEU A 61 -9.38 -11.64 1.54
N GLN A 62 -8.85 -12.84 1.81
CA GLN A 62 -9.72 -13.95 2.19
C GLN A 62 -10.42 -13.66 3.52
N ARG A 63 -9.90 -12.67 4.28
CA ARG A 63 -10.46 -12.09 5.50
C ARG A 63 -10.11 -10.59 5.58
N SER A 64 -10.99 -9.74 5.05
CA SER A 64 -10.91 -8.29 5.31
C SER A 64 -11.10 -7.99 6.81
N LEU A 65 -10.63 -6.81 7.24
CA LEU A 65 -10.80 -6.32 8.60
C LEU A 65 -12.27 -6.41 9.03
N GLY A 66 -12.51 -6.93 10.24
CA GLY A 66 -13.86 -7.11 10.77
C GLY A 66 -14.59 -8.35 10.25
N THR A 67 -14.03 -9.13 9.33
CA THR A 67 -14.59 -10.41 8.89
C THR A 67 -14.03 -11.56 9.73
N TYR A 68 -14.86 -12.11 10.61
CA TYR A 68 -14.51 -13.20 11.53
C TYR A 68 -15.30 -14.47 11.18
N PRO A 69 -14.83 -15.31 10.23
CA PRO A 69 -15.56 -16.53 9.83
C PRO A 69 -15.52 -17.62 10.92
N ASN A 70 -14.53 -17.58 11.81
CA ASN A 70 -14.45 -18.48 12.95
C ASN A 70 -15.14 -17.82 14.15
N GLU A 71 -16.30 -18.35 14.56
CA GLU A 71 -17.03 -17.87 15.73
C GLU A 71 -16.36 -18.34 17.02
N HIS A 72 -15.54 -17.45 17.62
CA HIS A 72 -14.96 -17.66 18.95
C HIS A 72 -15.84 -17.08 20.07
N PHE A 73 -16.52 -15.98 19.79
CA PHE A 73 -17.53 -15.40 20.67
C PHE A 73 -18.91 -15.91 20.29
N VAL A 74 -19.58 -16.54 21.24
CA VAL A 74 -20.93 -17.12 21.05
C VAL A 74 -22.00 -16.29 21.74
N GLU A 75 -21.60 -15.43 22.66
CA GLU A 75 -22.44 -14.55 23.45
C GLU A 75 -23.00 -13.39 22.59
N GLU A 76 -24.22 -12.95 22.93
CA GLU A 76 -24.94 -11.92 22.17
C GLU A 76 -24.26 -10.55 22.20
N GLU A 77 -23.69 -10.16 23.34
CA GLU A 77 -23.08 -8.83 23.48
C GLU A 77 -21.83 -8.65 22.59
N PRO A 78 -20.82 -9.55 22.61
CA PRO A 78 -19.72 -9.50 21.65
C PRO A 78 -20.18 -9.52 20.19
N LYS A 79 -21.19 -10.33 19.85
CA LYS A 79 -21.75 -10.38 18.48
C LYS A 79 -22.33 -9.04 18.06
N ARG A 80 -23.05 -8.34 18.95
CA ARG A 80 -23.55 -6.98 18.70
C ARG A 80 -22.42 -5.97 18.50
N LEU A 81 -21.37 -6.04 19.31
CA LEU A 81 -20.20 -5.15 19.16
C LEU A 81 -19.47 -5.38 17.84
N ILE A 82 -19.31 -6.65 17.43
CA ILE A 82 -18.74 -7.01 16.12
C ILE A 82 -19.59 -6.44 14.98
N ALA A 83 -20.91 -6.58 15.05
CA ALA A 83 -21.81 -6.04 14.03
C ALA A 83 -21.75 -4.50 13.96
N ALA A 84 -21.68 -3.81 15.10
CA ALA A 84 -21.51 -2.36 15.14
C ALA A 84 -20.16 -1.93 14.52
N PHE A 85 -19.08 -2.64 14.84
CA PHE A 85 -17.76 -2.41 14.24
C PHE A 85 -17.79 -2.60 12.72
N GLN A 86 -18.40 -3.67 12.22
CA GLN A 86 -18.58 -3.92 10.78
C GLN A 86 -19.38 -2.80 10.10
N GLY A 87 -20.43 -2.30 10.75
CA GLY A 87 -21.22 -1.16 10.27
C GLY A 87 -20.38 0.11 10.12
N HIS A 88 -19.54 0.43 11.10
CA HIS A 88 -18.63 1.57 11.01
C HIS A 88 -17.58 1.40 9.91
N LEU A 89 -17.03 0.20 9.73
CA LEU A 89 -16.11 -0.08 8.62
C LEU A 89 -16.77 0.11 7.25
N ALA A 90 -18.03 -0.33 7.09
CA ALA A 90 -18.77 -0.12 5.85
C ALA A 90 -18.99 1.38 5.54
N GLN A 91 -19.29 2.18 6.58
CA GLN A 91 -19.41 3.63 6.43
C GLN A 91 -18.07 4.27 6.01
N ILE A 92 -16.97 3.93 6.68
CA ILE A 92 -15.63 4.44 6.33
C ILE A 92 -15.26 4.09 4.88
N SER A 93 -15.53 2.85 4.47
CA SER A 93 -15.31 2.38 3.09
C SER A 93 -16.08 3.25 2.09
N GLN A 94 -17.37 3.51 2.35
CA GLN A 94 -18.19 4.36 1.50
C GLN A 94 -17.65 5.79 1.41
N GLU A 95 -17.24 6.39 2.53
CA GLU A 95 -16.65 7.73 2.57
C GLU A 95 -15.33 7.80 1.77
N ILE A 96 -14.49 6.77 1.90
CA ILE A 96 -13.23 6.67 1.13
C ILE A 96 -13.52 6.55 -0.37
N GLN A 97 -14.49 5.72 -0.76
CA GLN A 97 -14.89 5.53 -2.16
C GLN A 97 -15.42 6.84 -2.76
N GLU A 98 -16.27 7.57 -2.03
CA GLU A 98 -16.81 8.85 -2.50
C GLU A 98 -15.70 9.88 -2.66
N ARG A 99 -14.85 10.04 -1.63
CA ARG A 99 -13.68 10.94 -1.69
C ARG A 99 -12.75 10.60 -2.85
N ASN A 100 -12.57 9.32 -3.16
CA ASN A 100 -11.70 8.88 -4.25
C ASN A 100 -12.22 9.21 -5.65
N LYS A 101 -13.53 9.47 -5.83
CA LYS A 101 -14.11 9.87 -7.13
C LYS A 101 -13.63 11.24 -7.58
N SER A 102 -13.31 12.14 -6.64
CA SER A 102 -12.86 13.50 -6.94
C SER A 102 -11.34 13.63 -7.05
N LEU A 103 -10.58 12.55 -6.83
CA LEU A 103 -9.12 12.58 -6.85
C LEU A 103 -8.57 12.08 -8.20
N PRO A 104 -7.56 12.75 -8.78
CA PRO A 104 -6.90 12.27 -9.99
C PRO A 104 -6.15 10.95 -9.75
N ILE A 105 -5.66 10.74 -8.53
CA ILE A 105 -5.03 9.49 -8.08
C ILE A 105 -5.75 9.05 -6.79
N PRO A 106 -6.59 8.00 -6.84
CA PRO A 106 -7.30 7.48 -5.68
C PRO A 106 -6.35 6.90 -4.62
N TYR A 107 -6.63 7.16 -3.35
CA TYR A 107 -5.93 6.51 -2.23
C TYR A 107 -6.81 5.39 -1.68
N ARG A 108 -6.44 4.14 -2.01
CA ARG A 108 -7.25 2.94 -1.70
C ARG A 108 -6.68 2.07 -0.60
N TYR A 109 -5.44 2.31 -0.18
CA TYR A 109 -4.75 1.38 0.71
C TYR A 109 -5.50 1.18 2.02
N LEU A 110 -5.99 2.26 2.65
CA LEU A 110 -6.74 2.20 3.92
C LEU A 110 -8.25 1.95 3.76
N ASP A 111 -8.74 1.53 2.60
CA ASP A 111 -10.12 1.05 2.49
C ASP A 111 -10.25 -0.23 3.34
N PRO A 112 -11.23 -0.34 4.27
CA PRO A 112 -11.45 -1.53 5.08
C PRO A 112 -11.49 -2.84 4.28
N HIS A 113 -11.95 -2.83 3.03
CA HIS A 113 -11.94 -4.02 2.17
C HIS A 113 -10.56 -4.43 1.67
N GLN A 114 -9.58 -3.53 1.74
CA GLN A 114 -8.18 -3.75 1.34
C GLN A 114 -7.27 -4.05 2.54
N ILE A 115 -7.78 -4.01 3.77
CA ILE A 115 -7.03 -4.27 5.00
C ILE A 115 -7.28 -5.71 5.46
N GLU A 116 -6.20 -6.47 5.68
CA GLU A 116 -6.27 -7.83 6.23
C GLU A 116 -6.58 -7.79 7.72
N ASN A 117 -7.35 -8.78 8.19
CA ASN A 117 -7.65 -8.93 9.61
C ASN A 117 -6.43 -9.36 10.45
N ASN A 118 -5.36 -9.82 9.79
CA ASN A 118 -4.10 -10.25 10.39
C ASN A 118 -2.91 -9.99 9.42
N THR A 119 -1.69 -10.18 9.89
CA THR A 119 -0.47 -10.19 9.04
C THR A 119 -0.23 -11.63 8.57
N SER A 120 -0.56 -11.98 7.32
CA SER A 120 -0.52 -13.37 6.82
C SER A 120 0.23 -13.55 5.51
N ILE A 121 1.06 -12.58 5.13
CA ILE A 121 1.72 -12.49 3.83
C ILE A 121 3.24 -12.41 3.97
#